data_AF-A0A0B7F6Y6-F1
#
_entry.id   AF-A0A0B7F6Y6-F1
#
_cell.length_a   1.000
_cell.length_b   1.000
_cell.length_c   1.000
_cell.angle_alpha   90.00
_cell.angle_beta   90.00
_cell.angle_gamma   90.00
#
_symmetry.space_group_name_H-M   'P 1'
#
loop_
_entity.id
_entity.type
_entity.pdbx_description
1 polymer ?
#
loop_
_entity_poly.entity_id
_entity_poly.type
_entity_poly.pdbx_seq_one_letter_code
_entity_poly.pdbx_strand_id
1 'polypeptide(L)'
;MFAPPPQDPPFLSNYVYDHHSDVYVVKSCQHERGRGLLAVAGESRVEVLLRDSSQKFLSLTPIASFHVGATAIALDWSPEAVSPSSSDNWNIELGVACADGNMRILRKTPHTPPAGEIRVFGGGTTGHSARISSLSFSSAREGMHVASVGEDCNLLIWNLSKRIKTEDDPDSTMDIADDKQDLDHAPTAYPIPFSHPLQDVIAHDANARVLLVADSRGTISLVDWAGAEADEDAPDGWSRQRVVELMDPRRVAEGITGVRTSGVPMNSSLGGGVDWKPDDPNIIGATYGSRWMIWDLRRVQGGKPVATGEGFLSGGHRFRWCPTDENLFAVSTTSPVPGAAIKVYHISFPGAPRTYQLFGRPHRVRDVDWLTELPTSSNAQTEELQTRVPSPPWLAVAVGRKVYFVNALEEAGAINEYAI
;
A
#
# COMPACT_ATOMS: atom_id res chain seq x y z
N MET A 1 18.92 -43.85 -10.61
CA MET A 1 18.64 -43.20 -9.33
C MET A 1 17.96 -41.88 -9.69
N PHE A 2 16.62 -41.85 -9.67
CA PHE A 2 15.90 -40.62 -9.98
C PHE A 2 16.05 -39.69 -8.79
N ALA A 3 16.64 -38.51 -8.98
CA ALA A 3 16.60 -37.48 -7.95
C ALA A 3 15.13 -37.23 -7.60
N PRO A 4 14.77 -37.15 -6.31
CA PRO A 4 13.43 -36.73 -5.94
C PRO A 4 13.13 -35.37 -6.60
N PRO A 5 11.89 -35.11 -7.01
CA PRO A 5 11.53 -33.81 -7.55
C PRO A 5 11.94 -32.72 -6.54
N PRO A 6 12.40 -31.54 -7.02
CA PRO A 6 12.74 -30.45 -6.13
C PRO A 6 11.54 -30.17 -5.23
N GLN A 7 11.74 -30.26 -3.92
CA GLN A 7 10.74 -29.83 -2.94
C GLN A 7 10.64 -28.32 -3.03
N ASP A 8 9.40 -27.81 -3.05
CA ASP A 8 9.17 -26.38 -2.92
C ASP A 8 9.84 -25.87 -1.63
N PRO A 9 10.38 -24.65 -1.63
CA PRO A 9 11.00 -24.08 -0.44
C PRO A 9 10.03 -24.12 0.73
N PRO A 10 10.48 -24.48 1.95
CA PRO A 10 9.60 -24.68 3.10
C PRO A 10 8.79 -23.41 3.43
N PHE A 11 9.41 -22.24 3.25
CA PHE A 11 8.79 -20.94 3.50
C PHE A 11 7.63 -20.58 2.56
N LEU A 12 7.39 -21.31 1.47
CA LEU A 12 6.28 -21.05 0.55
C LEU A 12 5.04 -21.83 0.95
N SER A 13 3.90 -21.15 0.93
CA SER A 13 2.61 -21.82 0.98
C SER A 13 2.40 -22.69 -0.27
N ASN A 14 1.77 -23.85 -0.08
CA ASN A 14 1.24 -24.66 -1.19
C ASN A 14 0.09 -23.94 -1.94
N TYR A 15 -0.52 -22.94 -1.31
CA TYR A 15 -1.52 -22.09 -1.94
C TYR A 15 -0.85 -21.00 -2.79
N VAL A 16 -1.20 -20.96 -4.08
CA VAL A 16 -0.78 -19.92 -5.02
C VAL A 16 -2.02 -19.42 -5.74
N TYR A 17 -2.19 -18.12 -5.81
CA TYR A 17 -3.31 -17.51 -6.51
C TYR A 17 -2.89 -17.07 -7.91
N ASP A 18 -3.66 -17.44 -8.94
CA ASP A 18 -3.45 -17.05 -10.33
C ASP A 18 -4.51 -16.02 -10.74
N HIS A 19 -4.07 -14.79 -11.02
CA HIS A 19 -4.94 -13.67 -11.40
C HIS A 19 -5.30 -13.70 -12.90
N HIS A 20 -4.75 -14.65 -13.68
CA HIS A 20 -4.93 -14.79 -15.13
C HIS A 20 -4.40 -13.64 -16.01
N SER A 21 -3.93 -12.54 -15.40
CA SER A 21 -3.19 -11.45 -16.04
C SER A 21 -2.02 -11.04 -15.16
N ASP A 22 -1.05 -10.31 -15.72
CA ASP A 22 0.07 -9.81 -14.95
C ASP A 22 -0.42 -8.97 -13.76
N VAL A 23 0.05 -9.30 -12.55
CA VAL A 23 -0.31 -8.63 -11.30
C VAL A 23 0.65 -7.47 -11.07
N TYR A 24 0.12 -6.27 -10.88
CA TYR A 24 0.90 -5.05 -10.69
C TYR A 24 0.85 -4.52 -9.25
N VAL A 25 -0.27 -4.75 -8.55
CA VAL A 25 -0.47 -4.27 -7.18
C VAL A 25 -1.11 -5.37 -6.35
N VAL A 26 -0.61 -5.56 -5.13
CA VAL A 26 -1.27 -6.35 -4.08
C VAL A 26 -1.39 -5.52 -2.82
N LYS A 27 -2.56 -5.52 -2.18
CA LYS A 27 -2.74 -4.80 -0.93
C LYS A 27 -3.73 -5.47 0.00
N SER A 28 -3.28 -5.82 1.19
CA SER A 28 -4.13 -6.33 2.27
C SER A 28 -4.84 -5.16 2.94
N CYS A 29 -6.08 -5.37 3.38
CA CYS A 29 -6.79 -4.34 4.13
C CYS A 29 -6.24 -4.28 5.57
N GLN A 30 -5.68 -3.13 5.93
CA GLN A 30 -5.09 -2.88 7.26
C GLN A 30 -6.14 -2.39 8.28
N HIS A 31 -7.28 -1.88 7.80
CA HIS A 31 -8.37 -1.40 8.65
C HIS A 31 -9.00 -2.53 9.45
N GLU A 32 -9.30 -2.28 10.73
CA GLU A 32 -9.74 -3.28 11.70
C GLU A 32 -10.93 -4.13 11.22
N ARG A 33 -11.95 -3.49 10.63
CA ARG A 33 -13.17 -4.15 10.16
C ARG A 33 -12.99 -4.85 8.82
N GLY A 34 -11.93 -4.54 8.07
CA GLY A 34 -11.66 -5.08 6.74
C GLY A 34 -10.60 -6.18 6.73
N ARG A 35 -10.03 -6.56 7.87
CA ARG A 35 -8.96 -7.57 7.95
C ARG A 35 -9.34 -8.90 7.29
N GLY A 36 -8.33 -9.58 6.76
CA GLY A 36 -8.51 -10.82 5.99
C GLY A 36 -8.89 -10.61 4.52
N LEU A 37 -9.12 -9.37 4.08
CA LEU A 37 -9.28 -9.01 2.67
C LEU A 37 -7.93 -8.72 2.01
N LEU A 38 -7.71 -9.27 0.83
CA LEU A 38 -6.57 -8.99 -0.04
C LEU A 38 -7.05 -8.55 -1.42
N ALA A 39 -6.65 -7.36 -1.85
CA ALA A 39 -6.86 -6.90 -3.22
C ALA A 39 -5.67 -7.32 -4.09
N VAL A 40 -5.97 -7.87 -5.27
CA VAL A 40 -5.00 -8.22 -6.31
C VAL A 40 -5.41 -7.52 -7.59
N ALA A 41 -4.55 -6.67 -8.12
CA ALA A 41 -4.86 -5.85 -9.29
C ALA A 41 -3.89 -6.14 -10.44
N GLY A 42 -4.45 -6.33 -11.64
CA GLY A 42 -3.70 -6.62 -12.85
C GLY A 42 -3.93 -5.63 -13.99
N GLU A 43 -3.91 -6.13 -15.22
CA GLU A 43 -3.94 -5.31 -16.44
C GLU A 43 -5.27 -4.59 -16.70
N SER A 44 -6.40 -5.17 -16.31
CA SER A 44 -7.74 -4.59 -16.53
C SER A 44 -8.77 -4.99 -15.48
N ARG A 45 -8.35 -5.74 -14.45
CA ARG A 45 -9.20 -6.30 -13.41
C ARG A 45 -8.58 -6.10 -12.04
N VAL A 46 -9.44 -5.91 -11.05
CA VAL A 46 -9.10 -5.97 -9.63
C VAL A 46 -9.97 -7.05 -8.98
N GLU A 47 -9.33 -8.03 -8.37
CA GLU A 47 -9.99 -9.09 -7.61
C GLU A 47 -9.76 -8.91 -6.12
N VAL A 48 -10.78 -9.19 -5.32
CA VAL A 48 -10.69 -9.17 -3.86
C VAL A 48 -10.85 -10.59 -3.35
N LEU A 49 -9.86 -11.04 -2.60
CA LEU A 49 -9.79 -12.35 -1.98
C LEU A 49 -10.08 -12.24 -0.49
N LEU A 50 -10.77 -13.23 0.05
CA LEU A 50 -11.04 -13.37 1.48
C LEU A 50 -10.26 -14.55 2.04
N ARG A 51 -9.51 -14.32 3.11
CA ARG A 51 -8.82 -15.37 3.86
C ARG A 51 -9.81 -16.26 4.59
N ASP A 52 -9.72 -17.57 4.36
CA ASP A 52 -10.49 -18.56 5.10
C ASP A 52 -9.79 -18.89 6.43
N SER A 53 -10.26 -18.28 7.52
CA SER A 53 -9.72 -18.51 8.86
C SER A 53 -10.11 -19.87 9.46
N SER A 54 -11.01 -20.62 8.84
CA SER A 54 -11.37 -21.97 9.29
C SER A 54 -10.32 -23.02 8.90
N GLN A 55 -9.51 -22.72 7.88
CA GLN A 55 -8.50 -23.64 7.39
C GLN A 55 -7.20 -23.49 8.17
N LYS A 56 -6.60 -24.63 8.49
CA LYS A 56 -5.28 -24.70 9.14
C LYS A 56 -4.17 -24.15 8.23
N PHE A 57 -4.29 -24.38 6.94
CA PHE A 57 -3.35 -23.90 5.93
C PHE A 57 -3.87 -22.62 5.30
N LEU A 58 -2.95 -21.79 4.79
CA LEU A 58 -3.31 -20.56 4.12
C LEU A 58 -4.20 -20.86 2.91
N SER A 59 -5.37 -20.22 2.87
CA SER A 59 -6.34 -20.36 1.79
C SER A 59 -7.11 -19.06 1.64
N LEU A 60 -7.30 -18.63 0.40
CA LEU A 60 -8.05 -17.43 0.07
C LEU A 60 -9.04 -17.74 -1.06
N THR A 61 -10.21 -17.10 -1.01
CA THR A 61 -11.27 -17.26 -2.03
C THR A 61 -11.63 -15.92 -2.66
N PRO A 62 -11.76 -15.82 -3.99
CA PRO A 62 -12.24 -14.60 -4.63
C PRO A 62 -13.70 -14.31 -4.28
N ILE A 63 -13.98 -13.10 -3.78
CA ILE A 63 -15.32 -12.65 -3.38
C ILE A 63 -15.82 -11.45 -4.20
N ALA A 64 -14.90 -10.69 -4.80
CA ALA A 64 -15.24 -9.58 -5.70
C ALA A 64 -14.29 -9.52 -6.89
N SER A 65 -14.79 -8.94 -7.98
CA SER A 65 -14.07 -8.77 -9.22
C SER A 65 -14.61 -7.55 -9.96
N PHE A 66 -13.75 -6.56 -10.19
CA PHE A 66 -14.09 -5.33 -10.88
C PHE A 66 -13.33 -5.24 -12.20
N HIS A 67 -14.03 -5.01 -13.30
CA HIS A 67 -13.40 -4.77 -14.61
C HIS A 67 -13.11 -3.28 -14.77
N VAL A 68 -11.92 -2.86 -14.38
CA VAL A 68 -11.50 -1.45 -14.36
C VAL A 68 -11.11 -0.93 -15.75
N GLY A 69 -10.82 -1.83 -16.70
CA GLY A 69 -10.55 -1.50 -18.11
C GLY A 69 -9.18 -0.88 -18.40
N ALA A 70 -8.34 -0.69 -17.38
CA ALA A 70 -6.98 -0.16 -17.50
C ALA A 70 -6.06 -0.76 -16.43
N THR A 71 -4.75 -0.74 -16.68
CA THR A 71 -3.76 -1.35 -15.77
C THR A 71 -3.71 -0.60 -14.46
N ALA A 72 -3.89 -1.32 -13.35
CA ALA A 72 -3.79 -0.74 -12.02
C ALA A 72 -2.33 -0.40 -11.70
N ILE A 73 -2.11 0.79 -11.13
CA ILE A 73 -0.78 1.29 -10.77
C ILE A 73 -0.60 1.44 -9.26
N ALA A 74 -1.68 1.77 -8.55
CA ALA A 74 -1.73 1.92 -7.11
C ALA A 74 -3.16 1.63 -6.62
N LEU A 75 -3.26 1.22 -5.36
CA LEU A 75 -4.52 0.82 -4.73
C LEU A 75 -4.46 1.19 -3.25
N ASP A 76 -5.60 1.58 -2.69
CA ASP A 76 -5.77 1.68 -1.25
C ASP A 76 -7.18 1.29 -0.80
N TRP A 77 -7.27 0.80 0.43
CA TRP A 77 -8.54 0.40 1.04
C TRP A 77 -9.21 1.59 1.70
N SER A 78 -10.52 1.73 1.48
CA SER A 78 -11.33 2.69 2.23
C SER A 78 -11.35 2.30 3.72
N PRO A 79 -11.30 3.27 4.66
CA PRO A 79 -11.50 3.00 6.08
C PRO A 79 -12.91 2.44 6.38
N GLU A 80 -13.87 2.63 5.47
CA GLU A 80 -15.22 2.07 5.54
C GLU A 80 -15.31 0.62 5.03
N ALA A 81 -14.18 0.01 4.67
CA ALA A 81 -14.16 -1.38 4.25
C ALA A 81 -14.46 -2.33 5.42
N VAL A 82 -15.46 -3.18 5.25
CA VAL A 82 -15.91 -4.19 6.20
C VAL A 82 -15.86 -5.55 5.52
N SER A 83 -15.13 -6.49 6.12
CA SER A 83 -14.99 -7.86 5.66
C SER A 83 -16.30 -8.64 5.83
N PRO A 84 -16.67 -9.52 4.88
CA PRO A 84 -17.78 -10.47 5.05
C PRO A 84 -17.62 -11.38 6.27
N SER A 85 -16.39 -11.60 6.73
CA SER A 85 -16.14 -12.37 7.97
C SER A 85 -16.40 -11.58 9.25
N SER A 86 -16.55 -10.25 9.15
CA SER A 86 -16.75 -9.36 10.30
C SER A 86 -18.20 -8.92 10.48
N SER A 87 -19.00 -8.87 9.41
CA SER A 87 -20.41 -8.44 9.47
C SER A 87 -21.22 -8.92 8.26
N ASP A 88 -22.52 -9.18 8.45
CA ASP A 88 -23.46 -9.46 7.36
C ASP A 88 -23.68 -8.24 6.46
N ASN A 89 -23.59 -7.04 7.02
CA ASN A 89 -23.63 -5.79 6.26
C ASN A 89 -22.22 -5.35 5.87
N TRP A 90 -21.51 -6.23 5.17
CA TRP A 90 -20.15 -5.98 4.70
C TRP A 90 -20.10 -4.95 3.58
N ASN A 91 -18.94 -4.31 3.42
CA ASN A 91 -18.71 -3.27 2.42
C ASN A 91 -17.28 -3.41 1.90
N ILE A 92 -17.12 -3.81 0.65
CA ILE A 92 -15.82 -3.81 -0.02
C ILE A 92 -15.72 -2.48 -0.75
N GLU A 93 -14.83 -1.61 -0.28
CA GLU A 93 -14.59 -0.32 -0.92
C GLU A 93 -13.10 -0.02 -1.00
N LEU A 94 -12.64 0.30 -2.22
CA LEU A 94 -11.24 0.59 -2.50
C LEU A 94 -11.10 1.60 -3.64
N GLY A 95 -9.99 2.31 -3.59
CA GLY A 95 -9.58 3.31 -4.57
C GLY A 95 -8.46 2.73 -5.43
N VAL A 96 -8.53 2.95 -6.73
CA VAL A 96 -7.56 2.41 -7.69
C VAL A 96 -7.16 3.51 -8.65
N ALA A 97 -5.86 3.77 -8.75
CA ALA A 97 -5.30 4.60 -9.81
C ALA A 97 -4.90 3.69 -10.96
N CYS A 98 -5.12 4.15 -12.19
CA CYS A 98 -4.86 3.38 -13.40
C CYS A 98 -3.92 4.11 -14.36
N ALA A 99 -3.32 3.35 -15.26
CA ALA A 99 -2.38 3.84 -16.27
C ALA A 99 -3.02 4.76 -17.32
N ASP A 100 -4.36 4.81 -17.40
CA ASP A 100 -5.11 5.73 -18.23
C ASP A 100 -5.22 7.15 -17.64
N GLY A 101 -4.57 7.39 -16.49
CA GLY A 101 -4.59 8.68 -15.77
C GLY A 101 -5.84 8.89 -14.94
N ASN A 102 -6.80 7.95 -14.95
CA ASN A 102 -8.01 8.05 -14.15
C ASN A 102 -7.85 7.29 -12.83
N MET A 103 -8.57 7.75 -11.82
CA MET A 103 -8.81 7.01 -10.57
C MET A 103 -10.22 6.46 -10.53
N ARG A 104 -10.41 5.41 -9.74
CA ARG A 104 -11.68 4.69 -9.63
C ARG A 104 -11.96 4.37 -8.18
N ILE A 105 -13.19 4.56 -7.74
CA ILE A 105 -13.72 3.96 -6.52
C ILE A 105 -14.47 2.70 -6.92
N LEU A 106 -14.08 1.56 -6.36
CA LEU A 106 -14.71 0.27 -6.56
C LEU A 106 -15.49 -0.07 -5.30
N ARG A 107 -16.77 -0.39 -5.44
CA ARG A 107 -17.63 -0.72 -4.31
C ARG A 107 -18.42 -1.99 -4.56
N LYS A 108 -18.51 -2.85 -3.55
CA LYS A 108 -19.40 -4.01 -3.54
C LYS A 108 -19.98 -4.20 -2.13
N THR A 109 -21.28 -4.44 -2.06
CA THR A 109 -22.03 -4.76 -0.84
C THR A 109 -22.91 -5.99 -1.10
N PRO A 110 -23.61 -6.55 -0.08
CA PRO A 110 -24.57 -7.64 -0.29
C PRO A 110 -25.66 -7.32 -1.33
N HIS A 111 -25.96 -6.03 -1.53
CA HIS A 111 -27.07 -5.55 -2.36
C HIS A 111 -26.61 -5.10 -3.75
N THR A 112 -25.31 -4.86 -3.96
CA THR A 112 -24.79 -4.46 -5.27
C THR A 112 -24.81 -5.63 -6.27
N PRO A 113 -24.89 -5.35 -7.59
CA PRO A 113 -24.76 -6.37 -8.62
C PRO A 113 -23.45 -7.18 -8.52
N PRO A 114 -23.39 -8.39 -9.10
CA PRO A 114 -22.20 -9.24 -9.05
C PRO A 114 -20.91 -8.56 -9.55
N ALA A 115 -21.04 -7.67 -10.54
CA ALA A 115 -19.94 -6.90 -11.13
C ALA A 115 -19.42 -5.76 -10.21
N GLY A 116 -20.16 -5.43 -9.15
CA GLY A 116 -19.90 -4.28 -8.30
C GLY A 116 -20.17 -2.94 -9.00
N GLU A 117 -19.89 -1.87 -8.28
CA GLU A 117 -20.00 -0.49 -8.75
C GLU A 117 -18.60 0.09 -9.00
N ILE A 118 -18.44 0.82 -10.10
CA ILE A 118 -17.19 1.49 -10.45
C ILE A 118 -17.49 2.95 -10.74
N ARG A 119 -16.87 3.85 -9.97
CA ARG A 119 -16.98 5.30 -10.16
C ARG A 119 -15.64 5.88 -10.58
N VAL A 120 -15.57 6.44 -11.78
CA VAL A 120 -14.34 7.04 -12.34
C VAL A 120 -14.24 8.51 -11.93
N PHE A 121 -13.04 8.97 -11.58
CA PHE A 121 -12.77 10.38 -11.26
C PHE A 121 -11.30 10.76 -11.52
N GLY A 122 -11.01 12.05 -11.40
CA GLY A 122 -9.64 12.59 -11.46
C GLY A 122 -8.92 12.38 -12.79
N GLY A 123 -9.67 12.42 -13.89
CA GLY A 123 -9.16 12.29 -15.26
C GLY A 123 -9.12 13.61 -16.03
N GLY A 124 -8.49 13.59 -17.21
CA GLY A 124 -8.48 14.74 -18.10
C GLY A 124 -7.82 15.97 -17.46
N THR A 125 -8.52 17.10 -17.41
CA THR A 125 -8.00 18.36 -16.86
C THR A 125 -8.22 18.52 -15.36
N THR A 126 -8.92 17.59 -14.70
CA THR A 126 -9.22 17.70 -13.26
C THR A 126 -8.25 16.93 -12.38
N GLY A 127 -7.45 16.03 -12.96
CA GLY A 127 -6.47 15.21 -12.25
C GLY A 127 -5.02 15.50 -12.59
N HIS A 128 -4.17 14.50 -12.36
CA HIS A 128 -2.73 14.61 -12.59
C HIS A 128 -2.42 14.83 -14.06
N SER A 129 -1.47 15.72 -14.35
CA SER A 129 -1.02 15.98 -15.72
C SER A 129 0.07 15.01 -16.20
N ALA A 130 0.50 14.10 -15.34
CA ALA A 130 1.47 13.05 -15.62
C ALA A 130 1.08 11.74 -14.92
N ARG A 131 1.94 10.73 -15.00
CA ARG A 131 1.68 9.40 -14.42
C ARG A 131 1.46 9.51 -12.90
N ILE A 132 0.33 8.97 -12.43
CA ILE A 132 0.06 8.79 -11.00
C ILE A 132 1.00 7.69 -10.47
N SER A 133 1.55 7.89 -9.28
CA SER A 133 2.49 6.95 -8.67
C SER A 133 1.89 6.21 -7.47
N SER A 134 1.06 6.88 -6.66
CA SER A 134 0.44 6.31 -5.47
C SER A 134 -0.88 7.02 -5.11
N LEU A 135 -1.70 6.34 -4.31
CA LEU A 135 -2.95 6.86 -3.76
C LEU A 135 -3.15 6.34 -2.33
N SER A 136 -3.82 7.12 -1.48
CA SER A 136 -4.20 6.68 -0.14
C SER A 136 -5.50 7.32 0.35
N PHE A 137 -6.33 6.56 1.06
CA PHE A 137 -7.49 7.10 1.75
C PHE A 137 -7.07 7.78 3.04
N SER A 138 -7.58 8.99 3.25
CA SER A 138 -7.53 9.68 4.52
C SER A 138 -8.89 9.55 5.24
N SER A 139 -8.87 9.07 6.48
CA SER A 139 -10.05 8.85 7.34
C SER A 139 -10.53 10.13 8.03
N ALA A 140 -10.59 11.26 7.30
CA ALA A 140 -10.91 12.55 7.94
C ALA A 140 -12.32 12.54 8.49
N ARG A 141 -12.49 13.06 9.71
CA ARG A 141 -13.75 13.03 10.47
C ARG A 141 -14.94 13.66 9.72
N GLU A 142 -14.67 14.51 8.74
CA GLU A 142 -15.69 15.15 7.91
C GLU A 142 -15.53 14.70 6.46
N GLY A 143 -15.86 13.44 6.23
CA GLY A 143 -16.05 12.88 4.91
C GLY A 143 -14.83 12.20 4.28
N MET A 144 -15.10 11.46 3.20
CA MET A 144 -14.13 10.55 2.59
C MET A 144 -13.17 11.31 1.69
N HIS A 145 -11.89 11.31 2.07
CA HIS A 145 -10.83 11.97 1.31
C HIS A 145 -9.86 10.94 0.72
N VAL A 146 -9.41 11.21 -0.50
CA VAL A 146 -8.34 10.44 -1.14
C VAL A 146 -7.21 11.40 -1.45
N ALA A 147 -5.99 10.99 -1.15
CA ALA A 147 -4.77 11.65 -1.59
C ALA A 147 -4.20 10.89 -2.78
N SER A 148 -3.75 11.59 -3.82
CA SER A 148 -3.01 11.00 -4.93
C SER A 148 -1.76 11.82 -5.25
N VAL A 149 -0.71 11.13 -5.70
CA VAL A 149 0.57 11.75 -6.04
C VAL A 149 1.07 11.25 -7.39
N GLY A 150 1.87 12.05 -8.08
CA GLY A 150 2.36 11.70 -9.41
C GLY A 150 3.67 12.36 -9.83
N GLU A 151 4.07 12.03 -11.06
CA GLU A 151 5.27 12.55 -11.71
C GLU A 151 5.16 14.04 -12.09
N ASP A 152 3.96 14.62 -11.99
CA ASP A 152 3.67 16.04 -12.19
C ASP A 152 4.05 16.91 -10.98
N CYS A 153 4.67 16.31 -9.97
CA CYS A 153 5.12 16.98 -8.74
C CYS A 153 3.97 17.54 -7.90
N ASN A 154 2.75 17.01 -8.05
CA ASN A 154 1.60 17.44 -7.26
C ASN A 154 1.13 16.33 -6.32
N LEU A 155 0.73 16.73 -5.12
CA LEU A 155 -0.20 15.99 -4.27
C LEU A 155 -1.60 16.57 -4.49
N LEU A 156 -2.56 15.73 -4.86
CA LEU A 156 -3.96 16.11 -5.04
C LEU A 156 -4.81 15.52 -3.91
N ILE A 157 -5.58 16.37 -3.23
CA ILE A 157 -6.54 15.96 -2.20
C ILE A 157 -7.95 16.01 -2.78
N TRP A 158 -8.60 14.85 -2.83
CA TRP A 158 -9.94 14.66 -3.39
C TRP A 158 -10.97 14.54 -2.27
N ASN A 159 -12.02 15.36 -2.32
CA ASN A 159 -13.17 15.20 -1.44
C ASN A 159 -14.27 14.38 -2.15
N LEU A 160 -14.55 13.18 -1.63
CA LEU A 160 -15.54 12.26 -2.19
C LEU A 160 -16.92 12.35 -1.48
N SER A 161 -16.99 13.12 -0.40
CA SER A 161 -18.14 13.22 0.53
C SER A 161 -19.39 13.83 -0.11
N LYS A 162 -19.25 14.66 -1.15
CA LYS A 162 -20.39 15.34 -1.78
C LYS A 162 -21.31 14.40 -2.60
N ARG A 163 -21.06 13.08 -2.66
CA ARG A 163 -21.80 12.18 -3.58
C ARG A 163 -21.94 10.72 -3.13
N ILE A 164 -22.15 10.42 -1.85
CA ILE A 164 -22.70 9.11 -1.47
C ILE A 164 -24.19 9.29 -1.16
N LYS A 165 -24.98 9.60 -2.19
CA LYS A 165 -26.43 9.34 -2.17
C LYS A 165 -26.63 8.07 -3.00
N THR A 166 -26.76 6.94 -2.34
CA THR A 166 -27.34 5.74 -2.95
C THR A 166 -28.84 6.01 -3.17
N GLU A 167 -29.42 5.50 -4.26
CA GLU A 167 -30.82 5.76 -4.66
C GLU A 167 -31.90 5.31 -3.65
N ASP A 168 -31.50 4.74 -2.50
CA ASP A 168 -32.36 4.17 -1.47
C ASP A 168 -32.38 4.94 -0.12
N ASP A 169 -31.92 6.19 -0.04
CA ASP A 169 -31.96 6.95 1.22
C ASP A 169 -33.38 7.52 1.46
N PRO A 170 -34.19 7.00 2.40
CA PRO A 170 -35.61 7.31 2.51
C PRO A 170 -35.93 8.47 3.46
N ASP A 171 -34.95 9.28 3.86
CA ASP A 171 -35.19 10.48 4.67
C ASP A 171 -34.72 11.75 3.94
N SER A 172 -35.62 12.30 3.14
CA SER A 172 -35.63 13.73 2.81
C SER A 172 -37.07 14.19 2.92
N THR A 173 -37.50 14.38 4.17
CA THR A 173 -38.67 15.18 4.49
C THR A 173 -38.58 16.53 3.78
N MET A 174 -39.73 16.95 3.25
CA MET A 174 -39.94 18.13 2.44
C MET A 174 -39.25 19.38 2.97
N ASP A 175 -38.26 19.87 2.24
CA ASP A 175 -37.99 21.32 2.16
C ASP A 175 -38.19 21.75 0.70
N ILE A 176 -39.38 22.32 0.48
CA ILE A 176 -39.77 22.94 -0.78
C ILE A 176 -39.17 24.35 -0.80
N ALA A 177 -38.42 24.63 -1.86
CA ALA A 177 -37.80 25.90 -2.25
C ALA A 177 -36.39 26.14 -1.67
N ASP A 178 -35.35 25.78 -2.42
CA ASP A 178 -34.70 26.76 -3.31
C ASP A 178 -33.79 26.07 -4.35
N ASP A 179 -33.80 26.65 -5.54
CA ASP A 179 -32.90 26.52 -6.68
C ASP A 179 -32.60 25.19 -7.42
N LYS A 180 -32.73 25.31 -8.74
CA LYS A 180 -32.38 24.30 -9.76
C LYS A 180 -30.89 24.41 -10.07
N GLN A 181 -30.07 23.46 -9.63
CA GLN A 181 -28.86 22.93 -10.30
C GLN A 181 -28.03 22.08 -9.31
N ASP A 182 -28.51 20.88 -8.97
CA ASP A 182 -27.61 19.80 -8.55
C ASP A 182 -26.88 19.29 -9.79
N LEU A 183 -26.01 20.14 -10.34
CA LEU A 183 -25.12 19.77 -11.42
C LEU A 183 -24.17 18.71 -10.89
N ASP A 184 -24.07 17.66 -11.70
CA ASP A 184 -23.20 16.52 -11.59
C ASP A 184 -21.70 16.95 -11.61
N HIS A 185 -21.22 17.76 -10.65
CA HIS A 185 -19.83 18.18 -10.59
C HIS A 185 -18.93 16.98 -10.23
N ALA A 186 -17.93 16.72 -11.07
CA ALA A 186 -16.85 15.79 -10.77
C ALA A 186 -16.14 16.23 -9.47
N PRO A 187 -15.59 15.30 -8.66
CA PRO A 187 -14.91 15.68 -7.42
C PRO A 187 -13.76 16.65 -7.73
N THR A 188 -13.74 17.78 -7.04
CA THR A 188 -12.69 18.80 -7.15
C THR A 188 -11.50 18.39 -6.29
N ALA A 189 -10.29 18.50 -6.84
CA ALA A 189 -9.05 18.28 -6.10
C ALA A 189 -8.44 19.60 -5.62
N TYR A 190 -7.85 19.57 -4.43
CA TYR A 190 -6.96 20.62 -3.94
C TYR A 190 -5.49 20.23 -4.21
N PRO A 191 -4.75 20.99 -5.04
CA PRO A 191 -3.36 20.69 -5.35
C PRO A 191 -2.37 21.29 -4.35
N ILE A 192 -1.40 20.49 -3.92
CA ILE A 192 -0.24 20.88 -3.11
C ILE A 192 1.02 20.61 -3.93
N PRO A 193 1.76 21.65 -4.39
CA PRO A 193 2.91 21.47 -5.26
C PRO A 193 4.16 21.04 -4.48
N PHE A 194 4.99 20.22 -5.13
CA PHE A 194 6.31 19.78 -4.69
C PHE A 194 7.38 20.13 -5.72
N SER A 195 8.63 20.18 -5.27
CA SER A 195 9.77 20.52 -6.14
C SER A 195 10.19 19.36 -7.07
N HIS A 196 9.75 18.14 -6.75
CA HIS A 196 10.21 16.92 -7.39
C HIS A 196 9.05 15.94 -7.61
N PRO A 197 9.16 15.06 -8.63
CA PRO A 197 8.20 13.98 -8.84
C PRO A 197 7.98 13.19 -7.56
N LEU A 198 6.72 12.96 -7.22
CA LEU A 198 6.33 12.19 -6.06
C LEU A 198 6.27 10.71 -6.39
N GLN A 199 6.53 9.85 -5.40
CA GLN A 199 6.59 8.40 -5.57
C GLN A 199 5.54 7.70 -4.73
N ASP A 200 5.35 8.11 -3.49
CA ASP A 200 4.44 7.43 -2.56
C ASP A 200 3.68 8.41 -1.68
N VAL A 201 2.47 8.03 -1.28
CA VAL A 201 1.62 8.76 -0.33
C VAL A 201 0.92 7.78 0.59
N ILE A 202 0.97 8.03 1.89
CA ILE A 202 0.33 7.17 2.89
C ILE A 202 -0.32 8.04 3.95
N ALA A 203 -1.62 7.85 4.15
CA ALA A 203 -2.34 8.50 5.23
C ALA A 203 -1.93 7.94 6.59
N HIS A 204 -1.95 8.80 7.60
CA HIS A 204 -1.68 8.38 8.96
C HIS A 204 -2.94 7.76 9.58
N ASP A 205 -2.83 6.54 10.11
CA ASP A 205 -3.98 5.76 10.62
C ASP A 205 -4.78 6.48 11.72
N ALA A 206 -4.10 7.06 12.71
CA ALA A 206 -4.77 7.76 13.82
C ALA A 206 -5.07 9.26 13.55
N ASN A 207 -4.44 9.88 12.54
CA ASN A 207 -4.60 11.30 12.26
C ASN A 207 -4.80 11.53 10.77
N ALA A 208 -6.05 11.52 10.36
CA ALA A 208 -6.43 11.67 8.97
C ALA A 208 -5.95 12.96 8.29
N ARG A 209 -5.63 14.02 9.04
CA ARG A 209 -5.11 15.26 8.47
C ARG A 209 -3.67 15.14 8.00
N VAL A 210 -2.97 14.09 8.44
CA VAL A 210 -1.54 13.92 8.21
C VAL A 210 -1.30 12.86 7.14
N LEU A 211 -0.48 13.21 6.16
CA LEU A 211 0.00 12.34 5.10
C LEU A 211 1.53 12.26 5.16
N LEU A 212 2.09 11.08 4.90
CA LEU A 212 3.48 10.96 4.46
C LEU A 212 3.51 11.07 2.95
N VAL A 213 4.41 11.90 2.43
CA VAL A 213 4.62 12.11 1.01
C VAL A 213 6.09 11.90 0.69
N ALA A 214 6.39 10.91 -0.14
CA ALA A 214 7.74 10.55 -0.55
C ALA A 214 8.03 11.11 -1.95
N ASP A 215 9.18 11.77 -2.11
CA ASP A 215 9.64 12.26 -3.41
C ASP A 215 10.71 11.35 -4.06
N SER A 216 10.99 11.65 -5.32
CA SER A 216 12.02 10.99 -6.12
C SER A 216 13.47 11.23 -5.67
N ARG A 217 13.72 12.21 -4.79
CA ARG A 217 15.07 12.51 -4.28
C ARG A 217 15.37 11.80 -2.96
N GLY A 218 14.39 11.11 -2.38
CA GLY A 218 14.54 10.44 -1.08
C GLY A 218 14.20 11.35 0.10
N THR A 219 13.45 12.43 -0.16
CA THR A 219 12.82 13.26 0.87
C THR A 219 11.45 12.67 1.19
N ILE A 220 11.11 12.64 2.48
CA ILE A 220 9.79 12.31 2.96
C ILE A 220 9.26 13.53 3.71
N SER A 221 8.15 14.09 3.27
CA SER A 221 7.48 15.20 3.92
C SER A 221 6.26 14.71 4.68
N LEU A 222 6.12 15.16 5.93
CA LEU A 222 4.90 15.04 6.70
C LEU A 222 4.01 16.24 6.40
N VAL A 223 2.85 15.99 5.80
CA VAL A 223 1.94 17.03 5.30
C VAL A 223 0.67 17.04 6.13
N ASP A 224 0.38 18.16 6.80
CA ASP A 224 -0.97 18.47 7.31
C ASP A 224 -1.74 19.18 6.20
N TRP A 225 -2.60 18.43 5.51
CA TRP A 225 -3.33 18.94 4.35
C TRP A 225 -4.57 19.73 4.72
N ALA A 226 -5.09 19.58 5.95
CA ALA A 226 -6.33 20.20 6.41
C ALA A 226 -6.09 21.42 7.31
N GLY A 227 -4.88 21.60 7.86
CA GLY A 227 -4.54 22.71 8.76
C GLY A 227 -4.54 24.10 8.13
N ALA A 228 -4.61 24.21 6.79
CA ALA A 228 -4.51 25.47 6.06
C ALA A 228 -5.77 26.34 6.06
N GLU A 229 -6.92 25.85 6.54
CA GLU A 229 -8.14 26.67 6.64
C GLU A 229 -8.09 27.75 7.76
N ALA A 230 -6.98 27.86 8.51
CA ALA A 230 -6.94 28.64 9.75
C ALA A 230 -6.22 30.01 9.70
N ASP A 231 -5.43 30.36 8.66
CA ASP A 231 -4.69 31.64 8.67
C ASP A 231 -4.51 32.23 7.25
N GLU A 232 -5.36 33.17 6.86
CA GLU A 232 -5.21 33.97 5.62
C GLU A 232 -4.08 35.02 5.69
N ASP A 233 -3.46 35.23 6.86
CA ASP A 233 -2.55 36.36 7.13
C ASP A 233 -1.05 35.97 7.30
N ALA A 234 -0.58 34.82 6.80
CA ALA A 234 0.84 34.46 6.87
C ALA A 234 1.68 35.29 5.86
N PRO A 235 2.65 36.13 6.29
CA PRO A 235 3.33 37.10 5.41
C PRO A 235 4.27 36.51 4.35
N ASP A 236 4.54 35.21 4.40
CA ASP A 236 5.43 34.53 3.48
C ASP A 236 4.74 33.26 3.00
N GLY A 237 4.44 33.16 1.71
CA GLY A 237 3.76 32.04 1.03
C GLY A 237 4.52 30.69 1.05
N TRP A 238 5.30 30.42 2.09
CA TRP A 238 5.76 29.09 2.44
C TRP A 238 4.63 28.37 3.18
N SER A 239 3.91 27.54 2.42
CA SER A 239 2.77 26.75 2.87
C SER A 239 3.03 26.07 4.22
N ARG A 240 2.30 26.50 5.25
CA ARG A 240 2.22 25.86 6.59
C ARG A 240 1.63 24.43 6.56
N GLN A 241 1.60 23.79 5.41
CA GLN A 241 1.12 22.42 5.18
C GLN A 241 2.22 21.37 5.41
N ARG A 242 3.51 21.71 5.32
CA ARG A 242 4.61 20.75 5.55
C ARG A 242 5.16 20.91 6.97
N VAL A 243 4.96 19.90 7.80
CA VAL A 243 5.26 19.95 9.24
C VAL A 243 6.67 19.43 9.54
N VAL A 244 7.12 18.38 8.84
CA VAL A 244 8.44 17.75 9.06
C VAL A 244 8.99 17.24 7.74
N GLU A 245 10.29 17.44 7.50
CA GLU A 245 11.01 16.82 6.38
C GLU A 245 12.06 15.83 6.91
N LEU A 246 12.00 14.61 6.38
CA LEU A 246 12.89 13.50 6.69
C LEU A 246 13.70 13.17 5.45
N MET A 247 15.01 12.99 5.61
CA MET A 247 15.92 12.80 4.48
C MET A 247 17.09 11.89 4.86
N ASP A 248 17.51 11.03 3.93
CA ASP A 248 18.82 10.38 4.03
C ASP A 248 19.87 11.28 3.33
N PRO A 249 20.86 11.83 4.06
CA PRO A 249 21.87 12.69 3.47
C PRO A 249 22.61 12.06 2.28
N ARG A 250 22.81 10.73 2.29
CA ARG A 250 23.44 10.03 1.16
C ARG A 250 22.55 10.06 -0.07
N ARG A 251 21.25 9.82 0.07
CA ARG A 251 20.28 9.87 -1.03
C ARG A 251 20.14 11.25 -1.64
N VAL A 252 20.07 12.26 -0.78
CA VAL A 252 19.98 13.64 -1.23
C VAL A 252 21.26 14.04 -1.98
N ALA A 253 22.43 13.64 -1.50
CA ALA A 253 23.70 13.85 -2.20
C ALA A 253 23.76 13.12 -3.56
N GLU A 254 23.31 11.86 -3.63
CA GLU A 254 23.20 11.11 -4.90
C GLU A 254 22.24 11.80 -5.88
N GLY A 255 21.13 12.33 -5.37
CA GLY A 255 20.18 13.11 -6.16
C GLY A 255 20.84 14.36 -6.73
N ILE A 256 21.49 15.18 -5.89
CA ILE A 256 22.09 16.47 -6.29
C ILE A 256 23.24 16.26 -7.28
N THR A 257 24.14 15.34 -6.99
CA THR A 257 25.36 15.13 -7.79
C THR A 257 25.11 14.33 -9.05
N GLY A 258 24.00 13.59 -9.12
CA GLY A 258 23.76 12.60 -10.16
C GLY A 258 24.70 11.38 -10.10
N VAL A 259 25.66 11.36 -9.16
CA VAL A 259 26.60 10.26 -8.93
C VAL A 259 25.93 9.27 -7.99
N ARG A 260 25.40 8.17 -8.53
CA ARG A 260 24.83 7.09 -7.72
C ARG A 260 25.90 6.08 -7.35
N THR A 261 25.93 5.67 -6.07
CA THR A 261 26.75 4.55 -5.60
C THR A 261 26.12 3.19 -5.93
N SER A 262 24.86 3.18 -6.35
CA SER A 262 24.14 2.01 -6.84
C SER A 262 24.07 2.05 -8.37
N GLY A 263 24.47 0.96 -9.03
CA GLY A 263 24.58 0.85 -10.51
C GLY A 263 23.26 0.81 -11.27
N VAL A 264 22.27 1.62 -10.87
CA VAL A 264 20.91 1.67 -11.43
C VAL A 264 20.81 2.82 -12.45
N PRO A 265 20.28 2.60 -13.68
CA PRO A 265 20.17 3.63 -14.72
C PRO A 265 19.31 4.84 -14.33
N MET A 266 19.63 6.04 -14.86
CA MET A 266 18.89 7.30 -14.62
C MET A 266 17.41 7.27 -15.04
N ASN A 267 17.01 6.38 -15.95
CA ASN A 267 15.66 6.31 -16.51
C ASN A 267 14.76 5.26 -15.84
N SER A 268 15.26 4.48 -14.88
CA SER A 268 14.37 3.66 -14.06
C SER A 268 13.80 4.58 -12.98
N SER A 269 12.49 4.78 -12.99
CA SER A 269 11.74 5.42 -11.92
C SER A 269 12.16 4.84 -10.56
N LEU A 270 13.10 5.51 -9.91
CA LEU A 270 12.92 6.06 -8.56
C LEU A 270 12.33 5.05 -7.58
N GLY A 271 12.93 3.88 -7.53
CA GLY A 271 12.62 2.87 -6.53
C GLY A 271 12.70 3.46 -5.14
N GLY A 272 11.57 3.41 -4.45
CA GLY A 272 11.43 3.79 -3.07
C GLY A 272 10.02 3.50 -2.58
N GLY A 273 9.91 3.23 -1.30
CA GLY A 273 8.64 2.99 -0.64
C GLY A 273 8.77 3.45 0.80
N VAL A 274 7.71 4.02 1.32
CA VAL A 274 7.60 4.46 2.71
C VAL A 274 6.52 3.65 3.39
N ASP A 275 6.57 3.54 4.71
CA ASP A 275 5.49 2.94 5.48
C ASP A 275 5.51 3.41 6.94
N TRP A 276 4.31 3.50 7.53
CA TRP A 276 4.11 3.76 8.95
C TRP A 276 4.23 2.48 9.74
N LYS A 277 4.89 2.51 10.90
CA LYS A 277 4.86 1.36 11.80
C LYS A 277 3.46 1.24 12.41
N PRO A 278 2.75 0.10 12.26
CA PRO A 278 1.34 -0.01 12.63
C PRO A 278 1.04 0.24 14.12
N ASP A 279 1.97 -0.14 15.01
CA ASP A 279 1.83 0.00 16.46
C ASP A 279 2.44 1.30 17.03
N ASP A 280 3.31 1.99 16.29
CA ASP A 280 3.89 3.26 16.72
C ASP A 280 3.89 4.30 15.60
N PRO A 281 2.96 5.27 15.63
CA PRO A 281 2.84 6.31 14.60
C PRO A 281 4.02 7.28 14.55
N ASN A 282 4.98 7.17 15.48
CA ASN A 282 6.19 8.00 15.44
C ASN A 282 7.31 7.33 14.65
N ILE A 283 7.17 6.05 14.31
CA ILE A 283 8.20 5.31 13.60
C ILE A 283 7.82 5.19 12.13
N ILE A 284 8.73 5.65 11.27
CA ILE A 284 8.57 5.61 9.82
C ILE A 284 9.72 4.79 9.26
N GLY A 285 9.39 3.88 8.35
CA GLY A 285 10.37 3.13 7.59
C GLY A 285 10.33 3.54 6.13
N ALA A 286 11.49 3.55 5.47
CA ALA A 286 11.52 3.68 4.02
C ALA A 286 12.69 2.93 3.40
N THR A 287 12.58 2.66 2.12
CA THR A 287 13.70 2.24 1.28
C THR A 287 13.89 3.23 0.17
N TYR A 288 15.15 3.56 -0.13
CA TYR A 288 15.51 4.27 -1.34
C TYR A 288 16.82 3.70 -1.86
N GLY A 289 16.87 3.47 -3.17
CA GLY A 289 17.90 2.68 -3.84
C GLY A 289 18.42 1.53 -2.97
N SER A 290 19.73 1.39 -2.77
CA SER A 290 20.31 0.24 -2.07
C SER A 290 20.15 0.21 -0.56
N ARG A 291 19.42 1.13 0.06
CA ARG A 291 19.36 1.25 1.53
C ARG A 291 17.93 1.29 2.04
N TRP A 292 17.78 0.93 3.31
CA TRP A 292 16.59 1.22 4.08
C TRP A 292 16.95 2.13 5.25
N MET A 293 15.95 2.87 5.72
CA MET A 293 16.08 3.88 6.75
C MET A 293 14.86 3.83 7.66
N ILE A 294 15.09 4.12 8.94
CA ILE A 294 14.05 4.24 9.95
C ILE A 294 14.22 5.60 10.62
N TRP A 295 13.13 6.34 10.75
CA TRP A 295 13.04 7.59 11.50
C TRP A 295 12.15 7.39 12.72
N ASP A 296 12.49 8.12 13.77
CA ASP A 296 11.65 8.30 14.95
C ASP A 296 11.30 9.79 15.03
N LEU A 297 10.01 10.12 14.86
CA LEU A 297 9.47 11.48 14.91
C LEU A 297 9.62 12.12 16.29
N ARG A 298 9.93 11.35 17.33
CA ARG A 298 10.29 11.89 18.65
C ARG A 298 11.74 12.38 18.69
N ARG A 299 12.55 11.97 17.70
CA ARG A 299 14.01 12.20 17.62
C ARG A 299 14.43 12.75 16.27
N VAL A 300 13.74 13.79 15.79
CA VAL A 300 14.02 14.43 14.49
C VAL A 300 15.27 15.31 14.59
N GLN A 301 16.45 14.71 14.50
CA GLN A 301 17.74 15.43 14.51
C GLN A 301 18.06 16.02 13.13
N GLY A 302 17.29 17.03 12.73
CA GLY A 302 17.42 17.66 11.40
C GLY A 302 17.04 16.72 10.25
N GLY A 303 15.99 15.91 10.45
CA GLY A 303 15.45 15.00 9.43
C GLY A 303 16.25 13.72 9.20
N LYS A 304 17.34 13.48 9.96
CA LYS A 304 18.18 12.29 9.78
C LYS A 304 17.55 11.02 10.35
N PRO A 305 17.77 9.86 9.72
CA PRO A 305 17.27 8.58 10.23
C PRO A 305 18.00 8.16 11.52
N VAL A 306 17.27 7.49 12.41
CA VAL A 306 17.81 6.89 13.64
C VAL A 306 18.49 5.55 13.40
N ALA A 307 18.07 4.84 12.35
CA ALA A 307 18.71 3.60 11.90
C ALA A 307 18.75 3.53 10.38
N THR A 308 19.81 2.93 9.84
CA THR A 308 19.95 2.69 8.39
C THR A 308 20.66 1.36 8.17
N GLY A 309 20.39 0.71 7.04
CA GLY A 309 21.11 -0.48 6.63
C GLY A 309 21.04 -0.74 5.13
N GLU A 310 21.72 -1.80 4.71
CA GLU A 310 21.81 -2.17 3.30
C GLU A 310 20.63 -3.06 2.89
N GLY A 311 20.09 -2.78 1.70
CA GLY A 311 18.96 -3.44 1.07
C GLY A 311 19.37 -4.26 -0.15
N PHE A 312 18.70 -4.04 -1.28
CA PHE A 312 19.11 -4.61 -2.57
C PHE A 312 20.04 -3.63 -3.30
N LEU A 313 21.22 -4.09 -3.72
CA LEU A 313 22.18 -3.24 -4.47
C LEU A 313 21.57 -2.64 -5.75
N SER A 314 20.58 -3.33 -6.34
CA SER A 314 19.84 -2.91 -7.52
C SER A 314 18.72 -1.91 -7.26
N GLY A 315 18.53 -1.46 -6.02
CA GLY A 315 17.48 -0.53 -5.61
C GLY A 315 16.26 -1.20 -4.97
N GLY A 316 15.74 -0.63 -3.88
CA GLY A 316 14.49 -1.02 -3.23
C GLY A 316 13.27 -0.41 -3.92
N HIS A 317 12.12 -1.05 -3.78
CA HIS A 317 10.84 -0.63 -4.37
C HIS A 317 9.72 -0.49 -3.34
N ARG A 318 9.57 -1.47 -2.44
CA ARG A 318 8.64 -1.36 -1.30
C ARG A 318 9.38 -1.50 0.00
N PHE A 319 8.93 -0.74 0.99
CA PHE A 319 9.17 -0.97 2.40
C PHE A 319 7.80 -1.26 3.02
N ARG A 320 7.67 -2.34 3.79
CA ARG A 320 6.40 -2.71 4.45
C ARG A 320 6.64 -3.20 5.86
N TRP A 321 6.11 -2.50 6.86
CA TRP A 321 6.08 -2.99 8.22
C TRP A 321 5.14 -4.17 8.35
N CYS A 322 5.52 -5.17 9.14
CA CYS A 322 4.67 -6.31 9.40
C CYS A 322 3.57 -5.92 10.42
N PRO A 323 2.28 -6.04 10.09
CA PRO A 323 1.18 -5.68 10.99
C PRO A 323 0.95 -6.74 12.09
N THR A 324 1.49 -7.95 11.93
CA THR A 324 1.33 -9.06 12.88
C THR A 324 2.55 -9.26 13.79
N ASP A 325 3.71 -8.73 13.40
CA ASP A 325 4.94 -8.76 14.20
C ASP A 325 5.62 -7.39 14.13
N GLU A 326 5.53 -6.64 15.21
CA GLU A 326 6.03 -5.27 15.35
C GLU A 326 7.54 -5.12 15.10
N ASN A 327 8.29 -6.22 15.13
CA ASN A 327 9.74 -6.22 14.97
C ASN A 327 10.19 -6.49 13.53
N LEU A 328 9.28 -6.86 12.64
CA LEU A 328 9.59 -7.23 11.26
C LEU A 328 9.22 -6.15 10.25
N PHE A 329 10.05 -6.02 9.23
CA PHE A 329 9.71 -5.28 8.02
C PHE A 329 10.29 -5.97 6.78
N ALA A 330 9.59 -5.84 5.65
CA ALA A 330 10.01 -6.37 4.36
C ALA A 330 10.50 -5.23 3.46
N VAL A 331 11.53 -5.54 2.67
CA VAL A 331 12.00 -4.72 1.56
C VAL A 331 11.99 -5.56 0.30
N SER A 332 11.43 -5.02 -0.79
CA SER A 332 11.42 -5.67 -2.11
C SER A 332 12.13 -4.84 -3.17
N THR A 333 12.37 -5.42 -4.34
CA THR A 333 12.92 -4.73 -5.51
C THR A 333 12.18 -5.15 -6.78
N THR A 334 11.97 -4.21 -7.70
CA THR A 334 11.45 -4.47 -9.05
C THR A 334 12.55 -4.79 -10.04
N SER A 335 13.82 -4.72 -9.63
CA SER A 335 14.93 -5.12 -10.49
C SER A 335 14.90 -6.64 -10.70
N PRO A 336 15.07 -7.12 -11.94
CA PRO A 336 15.21 -8.55 -12.21
C PRO A 336 16.61 -9.09 -11.85
N VAL A 337 17.56 -8.21 -11.47
CA VAL A 337 18.96 -8.59 -11.19
C VAL A 337 19.07 -9.66 -10.09
N PRO A 338 18.41 -9.55 -8.93
CA PRO A 338 18.41 -10.64 -7.93
C PRO A 338 17.41 -11.77 -8.25
N GLY A 339 16.66 -11.72 -9.35
CA GLY A 339 15.49 -12.57 -9.54
C GLY A 339 14.29 -12.08 -8.72
N ALA A 340 13.28 -12.94 -8.54
CA ALA A 340 12.17 -12.66 -7.65
C ALA A 340 12.58 -12.97 -6.20
N ALA A 341 13.06 -11.95 -5.49
CA ALA A 341 13.56 -12.06 -4.13
C ALA A 341 13.03 -10.95 -3.21
N ILE A 342 12.88 -11.26 -1.93
CA ILE A 342 12.47 -10.32 -0.87
C ILE A 342 13.44 -10.46 0.29
N LYS A 343 13.70 -9.35 0.99
CA LYS A 343 14.43 -9.35 2.26
C LYS A 343 13.51 -8.96 3.40
N VAL A 344 13.47 -9.76 4.45
CA VAL A 344 12.76 -9.45 5.70
C VAL A 344 13.81 -9.21 6.79
N TYR A 345 13.64 -8.10 7.51
CA TYR A 345 14.55 -7.64 8.54
C TYR A 345 13.86 -7.69 9.89
N HIS A 346 14.65 -7.95 10.92
CA HIS A 346 14.25 -7.73 12.31
C HIS A 346 14.86 -6.42 12.79
N ILE A 347 14.06 -5.51 13.36
CA ILE A 347 14.50 -4.16 13.74
C ILE A 347 15.66 -4.15 14.73
N SER A 348 15.67 -5.10 15.68
CA SER A 348 16.77 -5.26 16.66
C SER A 348 18.02 -5.95 16.11
N PHE A 349 17.91 -6.66 14.98
CA PHE A 349 19.02 -7.40 14.35
C PHE A 349 19.12 -7.10 12.84
N PRO A 350 19.25 -5.83 12.45
CA PRO A 350 19.11 -5.41 11.05
C PRO A 350 20.23 -5.91 10.13
N GLY A 351 21.35 -6.36 10.69
CA GLY A 351 22.53 -6.81 9.93
C GLY A 351 22.41 -8.20 9.30
N ALA A 352 21.38 -8.97 9.65
CA ALA A 352 21.20 -10.35 9.18
C ALA A 352 19.77 -10.56 8.62
N PRO A 353 19.42 -9.93 7.49
CA PRO A 353 18.11 -10.12 6.89
C PRO A 353 17.90 -11.55 6.41
N ARG A 354 16.66 -12.04 6.54
CA ARG A 354 16.19 -13.25 5.88
C ARG A 354 15.90 -12.93 4.42
N THR A 355 16.58 -13.60 3.50
CA THR A 355 16.36 -13.44 2.06
C THR A 355 15.53 -14.60 1.54
N TYR A 356 14.33 -14.30 1.05
CA TYR A 356 13.43 -15.27 0.44
C TYR A 356 13.57 -15.18 -1.08
N GLN A 357 14.22 -16.19 -1.68
CA GLN A 357 14.36 -16.30 -3.13
C GLN A 357 13.24 -17.17 -3.68
N LEU A 358 12.25 -16.56 -4.33
CA LEU A 358 11.13 -17.28 -4.92
C LEU A 358 11.54 -17.92 -6.25
N PHE A 359 12.15 -17.11 -7.13
CA PHE A 359 12.57 -17.56 -8.47
C PHE A 359 13.86 -16.86 -8.91
N GLY A 360 14.69 -17.56 -9.66
CA GLY A 360 15.84 -16.96 -10.36
C GLY A 360 15.42 -16.04 -11.51
N ARG A 361 16.42 -15.46 -12.18
CA ARG A 361 16.21 -14.64 -13.39
C ARG A 361 15.45 -15.43 -14.47
N PRO A 362 14.62 -14.77 -15.30
CA PRO A 362 14.38 -13.33 -15.40
C PRO A 362 13.23 -12.80 -14.51
N HIS A 363 12.74 -13.62 -13.58
CA HIS A 363 11.62 -13.23 -12.71
C HIS A 363 11.97 -12.04 -11.82
N ARG A 364 10.96 -11.27 -11.43
CA ARG A 364 11.07 -10.15 -10.49
C ARG A 364 9.82 -10.04 -9.66
N VAL A 365 9.97 -9.48 -8.46
CA VAL A 365 8.82 -9.10 -7.63
C VAL A 365 8.24 -7.80 -8.19
N ARG A 366 6.92 -7.76 -8.40
CA ARG A 366 6.23 -6.54 -8.85
C ARG A 366 5.70 -5.73 -7.67
N ASP A 367 5.12 -6.42 -6.69
CA ASP A 367 4.61 -5.77 -5.48
C ASP A 367 4.54 -6.79 -4.32
N VAL A 368 4.48 -6.26 -3.10
CA VAL A 368 4.38 -7.05 -1.87
C VAL A 368 3.52 -6.35 -0.84
N ASP A 369 2.78 -7.15 -0.08
CA ASP A 369 2.10 -6.66 1.12
C ASP A 369 1.86 -7.77 2.14
N TRP A 370 1.81 -7.40 3.42
CA TRP A 370 1.56 -8.34 4.50
C TRP A 370 0.08 -8.63 4.64
N LEU A 371 -0.28 -9.91 4.77
CA LEU A 371 -1.65 -10.29 5.07
C LEU A 371 -2.02 -9.88 6.49
N THR A 372 -3.17 -9.25 6.64
CA THR A 372 -3.79 -9.03 7.94
C THR A 372 -4.62 -10.22 8.37
N GLU A 373 -4.62 -10.47 9.67
CA GLU A 373 -5.42 -11.55 10.24
C GLU A 373 -6.72 -11.01 10.81
N LEU A 374 -7.79 -11.79 10.66
CA LEU A 374 -9.02 -11.52 11.39
C LEU A 374 -8.72 -11.58 12.90
N PRO A 375 -9.26 -10.66 13.71
CA PRO A 375 -9.17 -10.77 15.16
C PRO A 375 -9.74 -12.14 15.57
N THR A 376 -8.97 -12.92 16.31
CA THR A 376 -9.50 -14.13 16.95
C THR A 376 -10.57 -13.67 17.93
N SER A 377 -11.83 -14.00 17.70
CA SER A 377 -12.94 -13.63 18.57
C SER A 377 -12.60 -13.98 20.03
N SER A 378 -12.57 -12.98 20.91
CA SER A 378 -12.35 -13.13 22.36
C SER A 378 -13.46 -13.87 23.09
N ASN A 379 -14.51 -14.33 22.39
CA ASN A 379 -15.66 -15.01 22.97
C ASN A 379 -15.46 -16.52 23.17
N ALA A 380 -14.29 -17.08 22.83
CA ALA A 380 -13.92 -18.43 23.26
C ALA A 380 -13.32 -18.41 24.68
N GLN A 381 -14.07 -17.90 25.67
CA GLN A 381 -13.73 -18.12 27.08
C GLN A 381 -14.08 -19.53 27.56
N THR A 382 -14.69 -20.36 26.72
CA THR A 382 -15.04 -21.73 27.06
C THR A 382 -14.93 -22.61 25.83
N GLU A 383 -13.71 -23.04 25.50
CA GLU A 383 -13.39 -24.43 25.14
C GLU A 383 -11.97 -24.53 24.55
N GLU A 384 -11.20 -25.41 25.17
CA GLU A 384 -9.87 -25.91 24.81
C GLU A 384 -8.68 -24.93 24.90
N LEU A 385 -7.98 -25.08 26.03
CA LEU A 385 -6.57 -24.79 26.26
C LEU A 385 -5.64 -25.62 25.34
N GLN A 386 -5.97 -25.78 24.06
CA GLN A 386 -4.98 -26.15 23.05
C GLN A 386 -4.23 -24.87 22.70
N THR A 387 -2.91 -24.89 22.88
CA THR A 387 -1.98 -23.86 22.47
C THR A 387 -2.17 -23.53 20.98
N ARG A 388 -3.12 -22.64 20.66
CA ARG A 388 -3.33 -22.13 19.31
C ARG A 388 -2.12 -21.27 18.98
N VAL A 389 -1.23 -21.84 18.19
CA VAL A 389 -0.06 -21.15 17.64
C VAL A 389 -0.59 -19.96 16.84
N PRO A 390 -0.14 -18.71 17.13
CA PRO A 390 -0.52 -17.56 16.32
C PRO A 390 -0.16 -17.85 14.87
N SER A 391 -1.06 -17.50 13.95
CA SER A 391 -0.81 -17.82 12.55
C SER A 391 0.41 -17.01 12.07
N PRO A 392 1.28 -17.61 11.25
CA PRO A 392 2.53 -16.97 10.89
C PRO A 392 2.29 -15.68 10.08
N PRO A 393 3.20 -14.70 10.15
CA PRO A 393 3.21 -13.52 9.30
C PRO A 393 3.36 -13.95 7.84
N TRP A 394 2.26 -13.89 7.09
CA TRP A 394 2.23 -14.20 5.68
C TRP A 394 2.45 -12.95 4.84
N LEU A 395 3.41 -13.01 3.94
CA LEU A 395 3.67 -11.96 2.96
C LEU A 395 3.16 -12.40 1.59
N ALA A 396 2.24 -11.62 1.00
CA ALA A 396 1.78 -11.80 -0.37
C ALA A 396 2.78 -11.18 -1.34
N VAL A 397 3.15 -11.92 -2.38
CA VAL A 397 4.23 -11.57 -3.31
C VAL A 397 3.77 -11.74 -4.75
N ALA A 398 3.64 -10.64 -5.47
CA ALA A 398 3.26 -10.65 -6.88
C ALA A 398 4.47 -10.93 -7.78
N VAL A 399 4.40 -12.02 -8.55
CA VAL A 399 5.41 -12.39 -9.57
C VAL A 399 4.68 -12.85 -10.84
N GLY A 400 4.85 -12.12 -11.93
CA GLY A 400 4.13 -12.45 -13.17
C GLY A 400 2.63 -12.26 -12.99
N ARG A 401 1.86 -13.31 -13.33
CA ARG A 401 0.40 -13.39 -13.15
C ARG A 401 -0.05 -13.99 -11.81
N LYS A 402 0.90 -14.37 -10.96
CA LYS A 402 0.62 -15.14 -9.73
C LYS A 402 0.98 -14.35 -8.49
N VAL A 403 0.26 -14.65 -7.41
CA VAL A 403 0.57 -14.20 -6.06
C VAL A 403 0.99 -15.42 -5.24
N TYR A 404 2.22 -15.36 -4.75
CA TYR A 404 2.82 -16.36 -3.86
C TYR A 404 2.75 -15.86 -2.42
N PHE A 405 2.75 -16.79 -1.45
CA PHE A 405 2.66 -16.43 -0.04
C PHE A 405 3.85 -17.00 0.72
N VAL A 406 4.62 -16.12 1.35
CA VAL A 406 5.84 -16.43 2.10
C VAL A 406 5.54 -16.38 3.59
N ASN A 407 5.86 -17.46 4.31
CA ASN A 407 5.86 -17.48 5.77
C ASN A 407 7.18 -16.85 6.27
N ALA A 408 7.11 -15.67 6.86
CA ALA A 408 8.30 -14.94 7.29
C ALA A 408 8.95 -15.47 8.59
N LEU A 409 8.31 -16.42 9.28
CA LEU A 409 8.91 -17.09 10.45
C LEU A 409 9.75 -18.29 10.08
N GLU A 410 9.42 -18.97 8.98
CA GLU A 410 10.18 -20.12 8.51
C GLU A 410 11.56 -19.70 7.98
N GLU A 411 12.57 -20.51 8.31
CA GLU A 411 13.91 -20.27 7.82
C GLU A 411 13.93 -20.35 6.30
N ALA A 412 14.64 -19.40 5.67
CA ALA A 412 15.02 -19.51 4.28
C ALA A 412 16.00 -20.68 4.16
N GLY A 413 15.48 -21.91 4.04
CA GLY A 413 16.29 -23.10 3.85
C GLY A 413 17.24 -22.89 2.67
N ALA A 414 18.50 -23.26 2.84
CA ALA A 414 19.48 -23.20 1.77
C ALA A 414 18.94 -23.99 0.56
N ILE A 415 18.71 -23.30 -0.55
CA ILE A 415 18.44 -23.95 -1.82
C ILE A 415 19.71 -24.75 -2.12
N ASN A 416 19.65 -26.08 -2.07
CA ASN A 416 20.77 -26.93 -2.43
C ASN A 416 21.19 -26.57 -3.87
N GLU A 417 22.36 -25.95 -4.04
CA GLU A 417 22.96 -25.58 -5.33
C GLU A 417 23.30 -26.80 -6.23
N TYR A 418 22.88 -28.00 -5.86
CA TYR A 418 23.13 -29.26 -6.58
C TYR A 418 21.95 -29.78 -7.40
N ALA A 419 20.90 -28.97 -7.62
CA ALA A 419 19.82 -29.30 -8.54
C ALA A 419 19.76 -28.30 -9.71
N ILE A 420 20.74 -28.40 -10.61
CA ILE A 420 20.67 -27.89 -11.99
C ILE A 420 20.83 -29.08 -12.93
#